data_AF-A0A356TRV7-F1
#
_entry.id   AF-A0A356TRV7-F1
#
_cell.length_a   1.000
_cell.length_b   1.000
_cell.length_c   1.000
_cell.angle_alpha   90.00
_cell.angle_beta   90.00
_cell.angle_gamma   90.00
#
_symmetry.space_group_name_H-M   'P 1'
#
loop_
_entity.id
_entity.type
_entity.pdbx_description
1 polymer ?
#
loop_
_entity_poly.entity_id
_entity_poly.type
_entity_poly.pdbx_seq_one_letter_code
_entity_poly.pdbx_strand_id
1 'polypeptide(L)' 'APGDLVILRDASGAEVGRGLTRYGTEDVAKLAGVRTEDIERRLGYHGGDEVVHRDDLVVE' A
#
# COMPACT_ATOMS: atom_id res chain seq x y z
N ALA A 1 -9.50 1.53 -4.68
CA ALA A 1 -9.55 0.10 -5.02
C ALA A 1 -8.17 -0.34 -5.51
N PRO A 2 -7.88 -1.65 -5.56
CA PRO A 2 -6.68 -2.14 -6.23
C PRO A 2 -6.56 -1.55 -7.65
N GLY A 3 -5.38 -1.06 -8.00
CA GLY A 3 -5.09 -0.38 -9.27
C GLY A 3 -5.32 1.14 -9.27
N ASP A 4 -5.90 1.71 -8.22
CA ASP A 4 -6.11 3.16 -8.16
C ASP A 4 -4.80 3.92 -7.86
N LEU A 5 -4.69 5.11 -8.45
CA LEU A 5 -3.64 6.06 -8.12
C LEU A 5 -3.84 6.61 -6.70
N VAL A 6 -2.82 6.47 -5.86
CA VAL A 6 -2.78 6.98 -4.49
C VAL A 6 -1.64 7.98 -4.30
N ILE A 7 -1.84 8.90 -3.37
CA ILE A 7 -0.83 9.87 -2.94
C ILE A 7 -0.18 9.34 -1.66
N LEU A 8 1.15 9.33 -1.64
CA LEU A 8 1.93 9.02 -0.45
C LEU A 8 2.28 10.32 0.27
N ARG A 9 2.02 10.36 1.57
CA ARG A 9 2.32 11.52 2.42
C ARG A 9 3.21 11.11 3.58
N ASP A 10 4.11 12.02 3.96
CA ASP A 10 4.89 11.88 5.18
C ASP A 10 4.07 12.21 6.44
N ALA A 11 4.70 12.15 7.61
CA ALA A 11 4.07 12.47 8.89
C ALA A 11 3.66 13.94 9.04
N SER A 12 4.22 14.86 8.25
CA SER A 12 3.82 16.26 8.20
C SER A 12 2.62 16.51 7.28
N GLY A 13 2.26 15.51 6.46
CA GLY A 13 1.23 15.60 5.44
C GLY A 13 1.73 16.09 4.08
N ALA A 14 3.04 16.31 3.93
CA ALA A 14 3.65 16.65 2.65
C ALA A 14 3.58 15.45 1.70
N GLU A 15 3.28 15.71 0.43
CA GLU A 15 3.35 14.69 -0.62
C GLU A 15 4.82 14.30 -0.84
N VAL A 16 5.08 13.00 -0.92
CA VAL A 16 6.43 12.43 -1.17
C VAL A 16 6.46 11.51 -2.38
N GLY A 17 5.31 11.28 -2.99
CA GLY A 17 5.19 10.46 -4.19
C GLY A 17 3.76 10.03 -4.48
N ARG A 18 3.61 9.36 -5.60
CA ARG A 18 2.34 8.75 -6.05
C ARG A 18 2.60 7.37 -6.62
N GLY A 19 1.63 6.48 -6.48
CA GLY A 19 1.72 5.17 -7.12
C GLY A 19 0.41 4.43 -7.19
N LEU A 20 0.44 3.24 -7.78
CA LEU A 20 -0.73 2.37 -7.87
C LEU A 20 -0.81 1.44 -6.67
N THR A 21 -1.96 1.39 -6.01
CA THR A 21 -2.16 0.51 -4.85
C THR A 21 -2.50 -0.92 -5.25
N ARG A 22 -1.90 -1.92 -4.61
CA ARG A 22 -2.30 -3.34 -4.76
C ARG A 22 -3.52 -3.71 -3.92
N TYR A 23 -3.77 -2.94 -2.85
CA TYR A 23 -4.81 -3.24 -1.87
C TYR A 23 -5.85 -2.11 -1.81
N GLY A 24 -7.09 -2.47 -1.52
CA GLY A 24 -8.15 -1.50 -1.24
C GLY A 24 -7.99 -0.85 0.13
N THR A 25 -8.69 0.27 0.35
CA THR A 25 -8.61 1.08 1.58
C THR A 25 -8.78 0.25 2.86
N GLU A 26 -9.76 -0.66 2.90
CA GLU A 26 -10.03 -1.49 4.08
C GLU A 26 -8.89 -2.46 4.39
N ASP A 27 -8.24 -2.99 3.37
CA ASP A 27 -7.16 -3.95 3.53
C ASP A 27 -5.85 -3.23 3.89
N VAL A 28 -5.58 -2.08 3.27
CA VAL A 28 -4.46 -1.21 3.66
C VAL A 28 -4.55 -0.84 5.14
N ALA A 29 -5.75 -0.51 5.64
CA ALA A 29 -5.94 -0.21 7.06
C ALA A 29 -5.65 -1.42 7.98
N LYS A 30 -5.94 -2.65 7.53
CA LYS A 30 -5.64 -3.88 8.29
C LYS A 30 -4.16 -4.26 8.23
N LEU A 31 -3.45 -3.86 7.17
CA LEU A 31 -2.05 -4.18 6.92
C LEU A 31 -1.06 -3.16 7.51
N ALA A 32 -1.54 -2.02 8.01
CA ALA A 32 -0.67 -1.03 8.65
C ALA A 32 0.12 -1.64 9.82
N GLY A 33 1.45 -1.65 9.71
CA GLY A 33 2.35 -2.22 10.71
C GLY A 33 2.45 -3.75 10.71
N VAL A 34 1.82 -4.44 9.75
CA VAL A 34 1.86 -5.90 9.60
C VAL A 34 3.10 -6.30 8.80
N ARG A 35 3.73 -7.41 9.19
CA ARG A 35 4.85 -8.00 8.42
C ARG A 35 4.33 -8.64 7.14
N THR A 36 5.10 -8.57 6.07
CA THR A 36 4.74 -9.15 4.76
C THR A 36 4.32 -10.63 4.86
N GLU A 37 5.07 -11.43 5.64
CA GLU A 37 4.78 -12.85 5.89
C GLU A 37 3.41 -13.11 6.55
N ASP A 38 2.81 -12.09 7.16
CA ASP A 38 1.55 -12.17 7.88
C ASP A 38 0.35 -11.65 7.06
N ILE A 39 0.56 -11.14 5.85
CA ILE A 39 -0.49 -10.55 4.99
C ILE A 39 -1.60 -11.57 4.72
N GLU A 40 -1.25 -12.76 4.22
CA GLU A 40 -2.23 -13.80 3.88
C GLU A 40 -3.03 -14.24 5.11
N ARG A 41 -2.37 -14.36 6.27
CA ARG A 41 -3.04 -14.66 7.53
C ARG A 41 -4.00 -13.55 7.96
N ARG A 42 -3.67 -12.28 7.68
CA ARG A 42 -4.46 -11.12 8.09
C ARG A 42 -5.67 -10.86 7.20
N LEU A 43 -5.53 -11.10 5.89
CA LEU A 43 -6.56 -10.80 4.88
C LEU A 43 -7.31 -12.03 4.35
N GLY A 44 -6.75 -13.23 4.51
CA GLY A 44 -7.27 -14.47 3.92
C GLY A 44 -6.92 -14.65 2.44
N TYR A 45 -6.08 -13.78 1.88
CA TYR A 45 -5.57 -13.87 0.51
C TYR A 45 -4.22 -13.14 0.40
N HIS A 46 -3.48 -13.44 -0.67
CA HIS A 46 -2.19 -12.81 -0.97
C HIS A 46 -2.27 -11.96 -2.24
N GLY A 47 -2.22 -10.63 -2.11
CA GLY A 47 -2.29 -9.67 -3.23
C GLY A 47 -0.93 -9.12 -3.70
N GLY A 48 0.16 -9.52 -3.02
CA GLY A 48 1.52 -9.00 -3.21
C GLY A 48 2.16 -8.55 -1.90
N ASP A 49 3.47 -8.34 -1.91
CA ASP A 49 4.24 -8.12 -0.69
C ASP A 49 4.19 -6.66 -0.20
N GLU A 50 3.76 -5.74 -1.07
CA GLU A 50 3.75 -4.30 -0.85
C GLU A 50 2.39 -3.67 -1.13
N VAL A 51 2.09 -2.56 -0.46
CA VAL A 51 0.88 -1.76 -0.76
C VAL A 51 1.04 -0.99 -2.07
N VAL A 52 2.21 -0.40 -2.30
CA VAL A 52 2.61 0.22 -3.57
C VAL A 52 3.96 -0.37 -3.92
N HIS A 53 4.07 -1.00 -5.09
CA HIS A 53 5.33 -1.56 -5.56
C HIS A 53 6.22 -0.44 -6.12
N ARG A 54 7.55 -0.56 -6.00
CA ARG A 54 8.49 0.48 -6.42
C ARG A 54 8.42 0.81 -7.92
N ASP A 55 8.08 -0.18 -8.74
CA ASP A 55 7.99 -0.01 -10.20
C ASP A 55 6.73 0.77 -10.59
N ASP A 56 5.72 0.81 -9.71
CA ASP A 56 4.48 1.55 -9.85
C ASP A 56 4.47 2.82 -8.99
N LEU A 57 5.65 3.26 -8.52
CA LEU A 57 5.86 4.41 -7.64
C LEU A 57 6.73 5.47 -8.34
N VAL A 58 6.28 6.72 -8.26
CA VAL A 58 7.07 7.90 -8.60
C VAL A 58 7.27 8.73 -7.34
N VAL A 59 8.52 9.11 -7.07
CA VAL A 59 8.93 9.96 -5.93
C VAL A 59 9.18 11.39 -6.40
N GLU A 60 8.91 12.37 -5.53
CA GLU A 60 9.26 13.79 -5.74
C GLU A 60 10.66 14.13 -5.24
#